data_AF-A0A8T4D510-F1
#
_entry.id   AF-A0A8T4D510-F1
#
_cell.length_a   1.000
_cell.length_b   1.000
_cell.length_c   1.000
_cell.angle_alpha   90.00
_cell.angle_beta   90.00
_cell.angle_gamma   90.00
#
_symmetry.space_group_name_H-M   'P 1'
#
loop_
_entity.id
_entity.type
_entity.pdbx_description
1 polymer ?
#
loop_
_entity_poly.entity_id
_entity_poly.type
_entity_poly.pdbx_seq_one_letter_code
_entity_poly.pdbx_strand_id
1 'polypeptide(L)'
;MLRTSTDAILESEVLLCPACGCECVHPMKVKVATSSKVVVIERKRVQVIEAETAETREAKQERGVRITLEYHCENGHHGNLILQFHKGNTVVLHEDLPPEREAETLWRS
;
A
#
# COMPACT_ATOMS: atom_id res chain seq x y z
N MET A 1 -28.81 13.06 -15.70
CA MET A 1 -29.34 12.49 -14.44
C MET A 1 -28.18 12.33 -13.47
N LEU A 2 -28.12 13.16 -12.43
CA LEU A 2 -27.19 12.99 -11.31
C LEU A 2 -27.78 11.91 -10.39
N ARG A 3 -27.12 10.77 -10.27
CA ARG A 3 -27.49 9.75 -9.28
C ARG A 3 -26.98 10.21 -7.92
N THR A 4 -27.90 10.65 -7.06
CA THR A 4 -27.62 10.91 -5.64
C THR A 4 -27.39 9.58 -4.94
N SER A 5 -26.12 9.35 -4.57
CA SER A 5 -25.58 8.20 -3.84
C SER A 5 -25.95 8.27 -2.35
N THR A 6 -27.24 8.34 -2.02
CA THR A 6 -27.65 8.52 -0.62
C THR A 6 -27.87 7.23 0.16
N ASP A 7 -27.75 6.04 -0.43
CA ASP A 7 -27.89 4.77 0.30
C ASP A 7 -26.89 3.70 -0.15
N ALA A 8 -25.61 4.06 -0.28
CA ALA A 8 -24.57 3.05 -0.36
C ALA A 8 -24.33 2.50 1.05
N ILE A 9 -24.99 1.39 1.39
CA ILE A 9 -24.43 0.47 2.39
C ILE A 9 -23.02 0.17 1.88
N LEU A 10 -21.99 0.60 2.59
CA LEU A 10 -20.62 0.22 2.28
C LEU A 10 -20.55 -1.30 2.41
N GLU A 11 -20.71 -2.02 1.31
CA GLU A 11 -20.15 -3.36 1.20
C GLU A 11 -18.66 -3.18 1.49
N SER A 12 -18.25 -3.56 2.70
CA SER A 12 -16.86 -3.44 3.10
C SER A 12 -16.08 -4.50 2.34
N GLU A 13 -15.39 -4.09 1.30
CA GLU A 13 -14.40 -4.95 0.65
C GLU A 13 -13.28 -5.25 1.66
N VAL A 14 -12.99 -6.54 1.87
CA VAL A 14 -11.94 -6.99 2.78
C VAL A 14 -10.68 -7.26 1.97
N LEU A 15 -9.54 -6.75 2.44
CA LEU A 15 -8.26 -7.08 1.84
C LEU A 15 -7.81 -8.47 2.30
N LEU A 16 -7.69 -9.41 1.36
CA LEU A 16 -7.18 -10.75 1.62
C LEU A 16 -5.68 -10.83 1.39
N CYS A 17 -5.00 -11.67 2.16
CA CYS A 17 -3.61 -12.03 1.91
C CYS A 17 -3.48 -12.68 0.52
N PRO A 18 -2.72 -12.12 -0.43
CA PRO A 18 -2.57 -12.69 -1.77
C PRO A 18 -1.98 -14.11 -1.79
N ALA A 19 -1.19 -14.48 -0.78
CA ALA A 19 -0.56 -15.80 -0.71
C ALA A 19 -1.49 -16.90 -0.19
N CYS A 20 -2.42 -16.60 0.72
CA CYS A 20 -3.22 -17.64 1.41
C CYS A 20 -4.71 -17.33 1.60
N GLY A 21 -5.18 -16.15 1.19
CA GLY A 21 -6.58 -15.73 1.32
C GLY A 21 -7.01 -15.34 2.74
N CYS A 22 -6.10 -15.26 3.71
CA CYS A 22 -6.41 -14.83 5.08
C CYS A 22 -6.95 -13.39 5.11
N GLU A 23 -8.07 -13.17 5.79
CA GLU A 23 -8.71 -11.87 5.98
C GLU A 23 -7.98 -10.98 7.01
N CYS A 24 -7.24 -11.58 7.92
CA CYS A 24 -6.46 -10.88 8.93
C CYS A 24 -5.12 -10.41 8.34
N VAL A 25 -5.19 -9.30 7.59
CA VAL A 25 -4.03 -8.59 7.04
C VAL A 25 -3.74 -7.36 7.88
N HIS A 26 -2.49 -7.24 8.33
CA HIS A 26 -2.03 -6.14 9.16
C HIS A 26 -1.08 -5.21 8.37
N PRO A 27 -1.52 -3.98 8.05
CA PRO A 27 -0.66 -2.94 7.49
C PRO A 27 0.53 -2.64 8.42
N MET A 28 1.73 -2.58 7.86
CA MET A 28 2.98 -2.28 8.58
C MET A 28 3.56 -0.93 8.17
N LYS A 29 3.50 -0.63 6.87
CA LYS A 29 4.11 0.57 6.30
C LYS A 29 3.37 0.98 5.05
N VAL A 30 3.22 2.29 4.87
CA VAL A 30 2.72 2.86 3.62
C VAL A 30 3.79 3.77 3.05
N LYS A 31 4.17 3.54 1.79
CA LYS A 31 5.01 4.45 1.03
C LYS A 31 4.19 5.06 -0.10
N VAL A 32 4.23 6.38 -0.23
CA VAL A 32 3.65 7.09 -1.37
C VAL A 32 4.79 7.79 -2.11
N ALA A 33 5.18 7.23 -3.25
CA ALA A 33 6.23 7.77 -4.09
C ALA A 33 5.65 8.56 -5.26
N THR A 34 6.28 9.70 -5.51
CA THR A 34 6.11 10.53 -6.71
C THR A 34 7.44 10.58 -7.46
N SER A 35 7.54 11.34 -8.54
CA SER A 35 8.79 11.44 -9.32
C SER A 35 10.00 12.01 -8.56
N SER A 36 9.79 12.68 -7.41
CA SER A 36 10.87 13.40 -6.70
C SER A 36 10.87 13.23 -5.18
N LYS A 37 9.83 12.61 -4.61
CA LYS A 37 9.72 12.42 -3.16
C LYS A 37 8.98 11.15 -2.81
N VAL A 38 9.31 10.60 -1.65
CA VAL A 38 8.58 9.51 -1.00
C VAL A 38 8.09 9.97 0.36
N VAL A 39 6.80 9.79 0.62
CA VAL A 39 6.25 9.88 1.96
C VAL A 39 6.20 8.46 2.52
N VAL A 40 6.84 8.22 3.65
CA VAL A 40 6.82 6.92 4.33
C VAL A 40 6.10 7.10 5.66
N ILE A 41 5.08 6.28 5.87
CA ILE A 41 4.26 6.22 7.06
C ILE A 41 4.53 4.88 7.73
N GLU A 42 5.06 4.94 8.94
CA GLU A 42 5.29 3.81 9.84
C GLU A 42 4.59 4.11 11.18
N ARG A 43 4.47 3.10 12.05
CA ARG A 43 3.71 3.20 13.31
C ARG A 43 4.04 4.45 14.14
N LYS A 44 5.32 4.78 14.27
CA LYS A 44 5.83 5.85 15.15
C LYS A 44 6.28 7.09 14.41
N ARG A 45 6.34 7.07 13.08
CA ARG A 45 6.88 8.20 12.31
C ARG A 45 6.22 8.35 10.95
N VAL A 46 6.11 9.62 10.54
CA VAL A 46 5.90 10.00 9.15
C VAL A 46 7.15 10.74 8.71
N GLN A 47 7.75 10.30 7.62
CA GLN A 47 8.94 10.93 7.04
C GLN A 47 8.68 11.28 5.57
N VAL A 48 9.21 12.43 5.16
CA VAL A 48 9.24 12.84 3.76
C VAL A 48 10.69 12.81 3.31
N ILE A 49 10.96 12.00 2.29
CA ILE A 49 12.29 11.83 1.71
C ILE A 49 12.27 12.56 0.36
N GLU A 50 12.99 13.67 0.27
CA GLU A 50 13.14 14.46 -0.96
C GLU A 50 14.45 14.10 -1.67
N ALA A 51 14.58 12.81 -2.02
CA ALA A 51 15.74 12.27 -2.71
C ALA A 51 15.31 11.21 -3.72
N GLU A 52 16.18 10.89 -4.67
CA GLU A 52 15.93 9.80 -5.62
C GLU A 52 16.08 8.44 -4.92
N THR A 53 14.97 7.70 -4.84
CA THR A 53 14.92 6.32 -4.35
C THR A 53 14.57 5.37 -5.51
N ALA A 54 14.51 4.06 -5.23
CA ALA A 54 13.99 3.10 -6.21
C ALA A 54 12.51 3.41 -6.54
N GLU A 55 11.71 3.69 -5.50
CA GLU A 55 10.28 3.98 -5.64
C GLU A 55 10.03 5.29 -6.42
N THR A 56 10.85 6.33 -6.25
CA THR A 56 10.71 7.55 -7.06
C THR A 56 11.09 7.33 -8.52
N ARG A 57 12.08 6.47 -8.78
CA ARG A 57 12.48 6.11 -10.16
C ARG A 57 11.36 5.37 -10.88
N GLU A 58 10.74 4.40 -10.22
CA GLU A 58 9.59 3.67 -10.77
C GLU A 58 8.38 4.60 -10.97
N ALA A 59 8.05 5.44 -9.97
CA ALA A 59 6.98 6.42 -10.10
C ALA A 59 7.20 7.39 -11.28
N LYS A 60 8.46 7.78 -11.53
CA LYS A 60 8.84 8.65 -12.65
C LYS A 60 8.68 7.95 -14.01
N GLN A 61 9.08 6.69 -14.12
CA GLN A 61 8.90 5.89 -15.34
C GLN A 61 7.41 5.75 -15.69
N GLU A 62 6.59 5.47 -14.67
CA GLU A 62 5.15 5.34 -14.81
C GLU A 62 4.40 6.68 -14.84
N ARG A 63 5.11 7.82 -14.86
CA ARG A 63 4.55 9.18 -14.92
C ARG A 63 3.38 9.39 -13.94
N GLY A 64 3.53 8.88 -12.72
CA GLY A 64 2.41 8.74 -11.80
C GLY A 64 2.81 8.66 -10.34
N VAL A 65 1.84 8.26 -9.53
CA VAL A 65 2.02 7.96 -8.11
C VAL A 65 2.16 6.45 -7.97
N ARG A 66 3.07 6.02 -7.09
CA ARG A 66 3.20 4.64 -6.66
C ARG A 66 2.91 4.56 -5.17
N ILE A 67 1.92 3.76 -4.79
CA ILE A 67 1.53 3.53 -3.40
C ILE A 67 1.91 2.10 -3.05
N THR A 68 2.77 1.91 -2.07
CA THR A 68 3.16 0.60 -1.56
C THR A 68 2.62 0.43 -0.15
N LEU A 69 1.81 -0.61 0.06
CA LEU A 69 1.34 -1.08 1.35
C LEU A 69 2.11 -2.35 1.72
N GLU A 70 3.02 -2.23 2.66
CA GLU A 70 3.70 -3.38 3.30
C GLU A 70 2.75 -3.97 4.34
N TYR A 71 2.57 -5.29 4.32
CA TYR A 71 1.63 -5.99 5.18
C TYR A 71 2.19 -7.34 5.64
N HIS A 72 1.73 -7.81 6.80
CA HIS A 72 1.81 -9.23 7.14
C HIS A 72 0.42 -9.81 7.44
N CYS A 73 0.24 -11.12 7.31
CA CYS A 73 -0.98 -11.81 7.74
C CYS A 73 -0.75 -12.73 8.94
N GLU A 74 -1.81 -13.13 9.64
CA GLU A 74 -1.73 -14.04 10.80
C GLU A 74 -1.11 -15.42 10.47
N ASN A 75 -1.13 -15.83 9.19
CA ASN A 75 -0.45 -17.05 8.72
C ASN A 75 1.06 -16.87 8.44
N GLY A 76 1.63 -15.69 8.71
CA GLY A 76 3.08 -15.43 8.61
C GLY A 76 3.60 -14.97 7.25
N HIS A 77 2.75 -14.74 6.25
CA HIS A 77 3.17 -14.14 4.97
C HIS A 77 3.40 -12.63 5.13
N HIS A 78 4.49 -12.13 4.55
CA HIS A 78 4.85 -10.72 4.51
C HIS A 78 5.00 -10.30 3.04
N GLY A 79 4.50 -9.13 2.68
CA GLY A 79 4.56 -8.69 1.29
C GLY A 79 4.21 -7.23 1.10
N ASN A 80 4.36 -6.79 -0.14
CA ASN A 80 3.94 -5.48 -0.61
C ASN A 80 2.75 -5.61 -1.55
N LEU A 81 1.72 -4.80 -1.32
CA LEU A 81 0.70 -4.49 -2.30
C LEU A 81 1.00 -3.13 -2.90
N ILE A 82 1.11 -3.07 -4.22
CA ILE A 82 1.60 -1.88 -4.90
C ILE A 82 0.55 -1.41 -5.90
N LEU A 83 0.07 -0.19 -5.73
CA LEU A 83 -0.78 0.50 -6.69
C LEU A 83 0.04 1.48 -7.51
N GLN A 84 -0.01 1.34 -8.83
CA GLN A 84 0.58 2.28 -9.78
C GLN A 84 -0.50 2.92 -10.63
N PHE A 85 -0.43 4.24 -10.78
CA PHE A 85 -1.41 5.01 -11.53
C PHE A 85 -0.76 5.60 -12.79
N HIS A 86 -1.18 5.16 -13.98
CA HIS A 86 -0.70 5.69 -15.25
C HIS A 86 -1.86 6.05 -16.18
N LYS A 87 -2.04 7.36 -16.45
CA LYS A 87 -3.02 7.89 -17.42
C LYS A 87 -4.45 7.36 -17.22
N GLY A 88 -4.92 7.32 -15.97
CA GLY A 88 -6.25 6.82 -15.64
C GLY A 88 -6.38 5.30 -15.50
N ASN A 89 -5.29 4.55 -15.73
CA ASN A 89 -5.22 3.13 -15.40
C ASN A 89 -4.61 2.93 -14.02
N THR A 90 -5.14 1.99 -13.26
CA THR A 90 -4.57 1.51 -11.99
C THR A 90 -4.08 0.09 -12.20
N VAL A 91 -2.80 -0.13 -11.93
CA VAL A 91 -2.18 -1.45 -11.91
C VAL A 91 -1.95 -1.84 -10.45
N VAL A 92 -2.38 -3.05 -10.09
CA VAL A 92 -2.14 -3.63 -8.77
C VAL A 92 -1.10 -4.72 -8.92
N LEU A 93 0.02 -4.60 -8.21
CA LEU A 93 1.10 -5.57 -8.16
C LEU A 93 1.24 -6.10 -6.74
N HIS A 94 1.81 -7.30 -6.65
CA HIS A 94 2.14 -7.95 -5.39
C HIS A 94 3.59 -8.44 -5.43
N GLU A 95 4.29 -8.27 -4.32
CA GLU A 95 5.67 -8.73 -4.13
C GLU A 95 5.77 -9.43 -2.77
N ASP A 96 6.30 -10.65 -2.76
CA ASP A 96 6.59 -11.39 -1.54
C ASP A 96 7.85 -10.85 -0.86
N LEU A 97 7.78 -10.64 0.45
CA LEU A 97 8.91 -10.24 1.27
C LEU A 97 9.31 -11.36 2.22
N PRO A 98 10.59 -11.41 2.67
CA PRO A 98 11.01 -12.32 3.71
C PRO A 98 10.16 -12.15 4.99
N PRO A 99 9.88 -13.22 5.75
CA PRO A 99 9.10 -13.12 6.98
C PRO A 99 9.71 -12.12 7.97
N GLU A 100 8.91 -11.18 8.46
CA GLU A 100 9.34 -10.18 9.45
C GLU A 100 8.99 -10.66 10.87
N ARG A 101 9.98 -10.74 11.76
CA ARG A 101 9.80 -11.30 13.12
C ARG A 101 9.26 -10.28 14.14
N GLU A 102 9.43 -8.99 13.86
CA GLU A 102 9.06 -7.88 14.75
C GLU A 102 8.07 -6.95 14.04
N ALA A 103 6.95 -7.50 13.58
CA ALA A 103 5.99 -6.74 12.80
C ALA A 103 5.32 -5.64 13.63
N GLU A 104 5.86 -4.42 13.58
CA GLU A 104 5.16 -3.23 14.07
C GLU A 104 4.08 -2.84 13.06
N THR A 105 2.81 -2.95 13.47
CA THR A 105 1.67 -2.59 12.63
C THR A 105 1.32 -1.11 12.73
N LEU A 106 0.69 -0.57 11.69
CA LEU A 106 0.23 0.83 11.64
C LEU A 106 -0.97 1.12 12.55
N TRP A 107 -1.59 0.09 13.12
CA TRP A 107 -2.72 0.27 14.02
C TRP A 107 -2.32 1.16 15.20
N ARG A 108 -3.14 2.18 15.46
CA ARG A 108 -3.03 2.97 16.68
C ARG A 108 -3.58 2.12 17.83
N SER A 109 -2.77 1.88 18.84
CA SER A 109 -3.22 1.46 20.17
C SER A 109 -3.86 2.63 20.90
#